data_AF-A0ABD1GAH9-F1
#
_entry.id   AF-A0ABD1GAH9-F1
#
_cell.length_a   1.000
_cell.length_b   1.000
_cell.length_c   1.000
_cell.angle_alpha   90.00
_cell.angle_beta   90.00
_cell.angle_gamma   90.00
#
_symmetry.space_group_name_H-M   'P 1'
#
loop_
_entity.id
_entity.type
_entity.pdbx_description
1 polymer ?
#
loop_
_entity_poly.entity_id
_entity_poly.type
_entity_poly.pdbx_seq_one_letter_code
_entity_poly.pdbx_strand_id
1 'polypeptide(L)'
;MSQCDTAELPQQSGTQLIELYWALMANADEKFHNIRDLPYYQRTKYDTHFCKVFKIYAQLWKFQKENRTTLVETGLRRWEIGHMASRIGQLYFGMYMRTSDAHYLSEAYIFYEAILTREYFKDDSLARKQLKFFARFLIVSLVLNRRDMVYQLADQLTKFLDECKRNFQETDFKVWNQVIQEIVKFLKADTDFMNLRPLRYSVVLDLHLDSLPLVTDVKRKLMLRDALLCSYHSNEVKFALTIDTFRMLQSLEWEPRGSFYKANLAPSIVPGSNVSHNGASGPSRLHQDINHITDLSLPPNPRKAILFCPSVTHFMADLGTVCEELPSDGILLIYLSASGNSSHVITSPNRAGSSIGYTENIARDYPGYTVDWLQIRPHGPGGGMNCIYPSPSDILPFTRRPLFLIVDSDNSKAFKAISGAEKGEPAAILLSPVTSPTVESSLQSNGSLFSSFLTTPLQTFALLVGFTGSNAEYV
;
A
#
# COMPACT_ATOMS: atom_id res chain seq x y z
N MET A 1 -19.97 33.39 62.72
CA MET A 1 -20.55 33.23 61.37
C MET A 1 -19.72 34.05 60.41
N SER A 2 -19.01 33.57 59.40
CA SER A 2 -18.44 32.28 59.04
C SER A 2 -17.32 32.70 58.10
N GLN A 3 -16.07 32.29 58.35
CA GLN A 3 -15.03 32.37 57.33
C GLN A 3 -15.49 31.46 56.18
N CYS A 4 -15.58 32.04 54.99
CA CYS A 4 -15.92 31.30 53.78
C CYS A 4 -14.59 30.76 53.25
N ASP A 5 -14.31 29.51 53.56
CA ASP A 5 -13.22 28.74 52.97
C ASP A 5 -13.39 28.73 51.45
N THR A 6 -12.54 29.48 50.75
CA THR A 6 -12.24 29.22 49.35
C THR A 6 -11.49 27.89 49.29
N ALA A 7 -12.22 26.81 49.05
CA ALA A 7 -11.65 25.52 48.69
C ALA A 7 -10.84 25.69 47.41
N GLU A 8 -9.52 25.79 47.54
CA GLU A 8 -8.60 25.54 46.43
C GLU A 8 -8.84 24.10 45.95
N LEU A 9 -9.22 23.98 44.68
CA LEU A 9 -9.19 22.71 43.94
C LEU A 9 -7.79 22.10 44.13
N PRO A 10 -7.68 20.80 44.49
CA PRO A 10 -6.37 20.20 44.65
C PRO A 10 -5.65 20.26 43.31
N GLN A 11 -4.57 21.05 43.25
CA GLN A 11 -3.59 20.94 42.18
C GLN A 11 -3.16 19.47 42.15
N GLN A 12 -3.59 18.73 41.13
CA GLN A 12 -3.09 17.39 40.88
C GLN A 12 -1.56 17.50 40.87
N SER A 13 -0.90 16.84 41.81
CA SER A 13 0.55 16.93 41.92
C SER A 13 1.17 16.45 40.61
N GLY A 14 2.21 17.13 40.12
CA GLY A 14 2.80 16.82 38.81
C GLY A 14 3.13 15.32 38.65
N THR A 15 3.47 14.64 39.75
CA THR A 15 3.69 13.19 39.82
C THR A 15 2.43 12.36 39.51
N GLN A 16 1.27 12.73 40.05
CA GLN A 16 0.01 12.03 39.74
C GLN A 16 -0.38 12.23 38.26
N LEU A 17 -0.07 13.39 37.71
CA LEU A 17 -0.41 13.74 36.33
C LEU A 17 0.43 12.95 35.31
N ILE A 18 1.73 12.75 35.59
CA ILE A 18 2.59 11.90 34.75
C ILE A 18 2.27 10.41 34.89
N GLU A 19 1.91 9.93 36.09
CA GLU A 19 1.43 8.55 36.29
C GLU A 19 0.16 8.28 35.50
N LEU A 20 -0.80 9.22 35.54
CA LEU A 20 -2.03 9.13 34.75
C LEU A 20 -1.72 9.12 33.25
N TYR A 21 -0.79 9.96 32.78
CA TYR A 21 -0.34 9.96 31.39
C TYR A 21 0.21 8.59 30.97
N TRP A 22 1.09 8.00 31.79
CA TRP A 22 1.68 6.69 31.49
C TRP A 22 0.66 5.56 31.51
N ALA A 23 -0.31 5.60 32.43
CA ALA A 23 -1.42 4.64 32.44
C ALA A 23 -2.28 4.73 31.17
N LEU A 24 -2.58 5.95 30.71
CA LEU A 24 -3.32 6.17 29.47
C LEU A 24 -2.52 5.73 28.23
N MET A 25 -1.21 6.03 28.18
CA MET A 25 -0.31 5.56 27.12
C MET A 25 -0.23 4.04 27.06
N ALA A 26 -0.09 3.35 28.20
CA ALA A 26 -0.02 1.89 28.25
C ALA A 26 -1.31 1.25 27.74
N ASN A 27 -2.47 1.78 28.15
CA ASN A 27 -3.78 1.34 27.69
C ASN A 27 -3.95 1.57 26.17
N ALA A 28 -3.53 2.74 25.66
CA ALA A 28 -3.57 3.05 24.24
C ALA A 28 -2.70 2.08 23.42
N ASP A 29 -1.47 1.84 23.87
CA ASP A 29 -0.52 0.95 23.22
C ASP A 29 -1.00 -0.50 23.24
N GLU A 30 -1.57 -1.01 24.34
CA GLU A 30 -2.17 -2.35 24.40
C GLU A 30 -3.23 -2.53 23.31
N LYS A 31 -4.17 -1.57 23.21
CA LYS A 31 -5.24 -1.63 22.20
C LYS A 31 -4.72 -1.41 20.79
N PHE A 32 -3.65 -0.62 20.61
CA PHE A 32 -2.98 -0.44 19.32
C PHE A 32 -2.40 -1.77 18.79
N HIS A 33 -1.80 -2.58 19.66
CA HIS A 33 -1.24 -3.87 19.23
C HIS A 33 -2.34 -4.81 18.72
N ASN A 34 -3.51 -4.82 19.36
CA ASN A 34 -4.64 -5.66 18.95
C ASN A 34 -5.21 -5.31 17.57
N ILE A 35 -5.14 -4.05 17.14
CA ILE A 35 -5.65 -3.65 15.81
C ILE A 35 -4.66 -3.89 14.68
N ARG A 36 -3.35 -3.77 14.95
CA ARG A 36 -2.30 -3.87 13.93
C ARG A 36 -2.30 -5.22 13.20
N ASP A 37 -2.56 -6.29 13.94
CA ASP A 37 -2.41 -7.66 13.46
C ASP A 37 -3.74 -8.27 12.95
N LEU A 38 -4.81 -7.49 12.90
CA LEU A 38 -6.10 -7.93 12.34
C LEU A 38 -6.01 -8.14 10.82
N PRO A 39 -6.58 -9.22 10.26
CA PRO A 39 -6.58 -9.49 8.82
C PRO A 39 -7.68 -8.70 8.08
N TYR A 40 -7.64 -8.68 6.73
CA TYR A 40 -8.60 -7.93 5.91
C TYR A 40 -10.02 -8.47 5.99
N TYR A 41 -10.20 -9.79 6.10
CA TYR A 41 -11.50 -10.44 6.26
C TYR A 41 -12.23 -10.13 7.59
N GLN A 42 -11.61 -9.39 8.54
CA GLN A 42 -12.24 -9.01 9.81
C GLN A 42 -12.65 -7.52 9.84
N ARG A 43 -13.27 -7.03 8.77
CA ARG A 43 -13.61 -5.60 8.54
C ARG A 43 -14.40 -4.96 9.68
N THR A 44 -15.57 -5.50 10.03
CA THR A 44 -16.44 -4.94 11.09
C THR A 44 -15.75 -4.87 12.45
N LYS A 45 -14.90 -5.86 12.75
CA LYS A 45 -14.10 -5.86 13.98
C LYS A 45 -13.05 -4.74 13.93
N TYR A 46 -12.34 -4.62 12.81
CA TYR A 46 -11.32 -3.59 12.61
C TYR A 46 -11.89 -2.18 12.83
N ASP A 47 -13.02 -1.84 12.19
CA ASP A 47 -13.64 -0.51 12.31
C ASP A 47 -14.05 -0.19 13.76
N THR A 48 -14.63 -1.19 14.44
CA THR A 48 -15.02 -1.06 15.86
C THR A 48 -13.79 -0.84 16.76
N HIS A 49 -12.71 -1.58 16.52
CA HIS A 49 -11.46 -1.44 17.26
C HIS A 49 -10.76 -0.12 16.93
N PHE A 50 -10.78 0.32 15.67
CA PHE A 50 -10.21 1.58 15.22
C PHE A 50 -10.83 2.74 15.97
N CYS A 51 -12.18 2.85 15.97
CA CYS A 51 -12.89 3.92 16.67
C CYS A 51 -12.52 3.98 18.16
N LYS A 52 -12.37 2.82 18.81
CA LYS A 52 -11.96 2.73 20.23
C LYS A 52 -10.52 3.21 20.44
N VAL A 53 -9.57 2.71 19.65
CA VAL A 53 -8.14 3.05 19.76
C VAL A 53 -7.91 4.52 19.42
N PHE A 54 -8.51 5.00 18.33
CA PHE A 54 -8.41 6.37 17.89
C PHE A 54 -8.95 7.35 18.94
N LYS A 55 -10.11 7.04 19.55
CA LYS A 55 -10.67 7.86 20.64
C LYS A 55 -9.70 8.00 21.82
N ILE A 56 -9.04 6.92 22.21
CA ILE A 56 -8.09 6.93 23.33
C ILE A 56 -6.85 7.76 22.97
N TYR A 57 -6.27 7.59 21.77
CA TYR A 57 -5.16 8.43 21.34
C TYR A 57 -5.56 9.90 21.15
N ALA A 58 -6.77 10.20 20.71
CA ALA A 58 -7.26 11.57 20.60
C ALA A 58 -7.40 12.23 21.98
N GLN A 59 -7.92 11.51 22.97
CA GLN A 59 -7.96 11.96 24.36
C GLN A 59 -6.56 12.18 24.93
N LEU A 60 -5.63 11.25 24.67
CA LEU A 60 -4.25 11.34 25.12
C LEU A 60 -3.47 12.48 24.47
N TRP A 61 -3.70 12.70 23.17
CA TRP A 61 -3.12 13.81 22.42
C TRP A 61 -3.61 15.16 22.97
N LYS A 62 -4.91 15.26 23.29
CA LYS A 62 -5.50 16.43 23.94
C LYS A 62 -4.92 16.63 25.35
N PHE A 63 -4.87 15.58 26.15
CA PHE A 63 -4.34 15.60 27.51
C PHE A 63 -2.90 16.10 27.55
N GLN A 64 -2.00 15.61 26.67
CA GLN A 64 -0.63 16.11 26.67
C GLN A 64 -0.51 17.54 26.15
N LYS A 65 -1.41 17.98 25.26
CA LYS A 65 -1.41 19.37 24.79
C LYS A 65 -1.78 20.34 25.92
N GLU A 66 -2.78 19.99 26.73
CA GLU A 66 -3.28 20.82 27.83
C GLU A 66 -2.29 20.87 29.01
N ASN A 67 -1.60 19.76 29.29
CA ASN A 67 -0.71 19.63 30.46
C ASN A 67 0.78 19.62 30.10
N ARG A 68 1.14 20.17 28.92
CA ARG A 68 2.48 19.99 28.32
C ARG A 68 3.62 20.46 29.20
N THR A 69 3.49 21.64 29.80
CA THR A 69 4.54 22.26 30.62
C THR A 69 4.86 21.38 31.83
N THR A 70 3.84 21.00 32.59
CA THR A 70 3.96 20.13 33.76
C THR A 70 4.48 18.75 33.40
N LEU A 71 4.04 18.16 32.28
CA LEU A 71 4.53 16.86 31.83
C LEU A 71 6.02 16.89 31.48
N VAL A 72 6.49 17.95 30.82
CA VAL A 72 7.90 18.11 30.47
C VAL A 72 8.75 18.35 31.73
N GLU A 73 8.28 19.17 32.67
CA GLU A 73 8.94 19.41 33.96
C GLU A 73 9.07 18.14 34.81
N THR A 74 8.10 17.22 34.68
CA THR A 74 8.07 15.93 35.40
C THR A 74 8.80 14.80 34.69
N GLY A 75 9.40 15.06 33.51
CA GLY A 75 10.30 14.14 32.83
C GLY A 75 9.80 13.54 31.51
N LEU A 76 8.67 14.00 30.96
CA LEU A 76 8.22 13.60 29.62
C LEU A 76 9.22 14.06 28.55
N ARG A 77 9.79 13.11 27.81
CA ARG A 77 10.78 13.38 26.77
C ARG A 77 10.12 13.74 25.45
N ARG A 78 10.79 14.57 24.64
CA ARG A 78 10.31 14.96 23.30
C ARG A 78 10.01 13.76 22.40
N TRP A 79 10.85 12.72 22.45
CA TRP A 79 10.67 11.54 21.61
C TRP A 79 9.43 10.72 21.97
N GLU A 80 8.94 10.81 23.22
CA GLU A 80 7.73 10.11 23.68
C GLU A 80 6.48 10.74 23.03
N ILE A 81 6.50 12.06 22.84
CA ILE A 81 5.49 12.80 22.05
C ILE A 81 5.57 12.38 20.58
N GLY A 82 6.78 12.25 20.04
CA GLY A 82 7.00 11.72 18.70
C GLY A 82 6.51 10.29 18.51
N HIS A 83 6.67 9.44 19.53
CA HIS A 83 6.15 8.07 19.52
C HIS A 83 4.63 8.06 19.41
N MET A 84 3.93 8.87 20.23
CA MET A 84 2.47 9.00 20.15
C MET A 84 2.02 9.54 18.78
N ALA A 85 2.67 10.59 18.26
CA ALA A 85 2.39 11.11 16.92
C ALA A 85 2.57 10.01 15.85
N SER A 86 3.62 9.19 15.98
CA SER A 86 3.89 8.07 15.06
C SER A 86 2.81 6.98 15.14
N ARG A 87 2.21 6.74 16.31
CA ARG A 87 1.08 5.80 16.47
C ARG A 87 -0.18 6.34 15.81
N ILE A 88 -0.48 7.63 15.96
CA ILE A 88 -1.64 8.25 15.30
C ILE A 88 -1.46 8.21 13.77
N GLY A 89 -0.28 8.54 13.26
CA GLY A 89 0.03 8.40 11.83
C GLY A 89 -0.13 6.96 11.31
N GLN A 90 0.25 5.95 12.11
CA GLN A 90 0.02 4.54 11.77
C GLN A 90 -1.47 4.17 11.74
N LEU A 91 -2.29 4.71 12.64
CA LEU A 91 -3.74 4.48 12.64
C LEU A 91 -4.38 5.03 11.38
N TYR A 92 -4.03 6.25 10.99
CA TYR A 92 -4.50 6.86 9.75
C TYR A 92 -4.06 6.08 8.52
N PHE A 93 -2.77 5.75 8.41
CA PHE A 93 -2.29 4.95 7.30
C PHE A 93 -2.95 3.56 7.25
N GLY A 94 -3.17 2.93 8.41
CA GLY A 94 -3.90 1.67 8.51
C GLY A 94 -5.33 1.76 7.98
N MET A 95 -6.06 2.84 8.30
CA MET A 95 -7.40 3.08 7.73
C MET A 95 -7.38 3.33 6.23
N TYR A 96 -6.40 4.08 5.72
CA TYR A 96 -6.22 4.23 4.28
C TYR A 96 -6.02 2.86 3.60
N MET A 97 -5.18 1.98 4.15
CA MET A 97 -4.96 0.65 3.57
C MET A 97 -6.22 -0.23 3.53
N ARG A 98 -7.23 0.06 4.36
CA ARG A 98 -8.52 -0.67 4.37
C ARG A 98 -9.58 -0.04 3.47
N THR A 99 -9.63 1.29 3.45
CA THR A 99 -10.72 2.06 2.85
C THR A 99 -10.37 2.65 1.50
N SER A 100 -9.08 2.80 1.23
CA SER A 100 -8.52 3.56 0.10
C SER A 100 -8.97 5.02 0.04
N ASP A 101 -9.37 5.59 1.19
CA ASP A 101 -9.72 6.99 1.33
C ASP A 101 -8.46 7.86 1.50
N ALA A 102 -8.21 8.72 0.50
CA ALA A 102 -7.04 9.59 0.44
C ALA A 102 -6.97 10.60 1.59
N HIS A 103 -8.08 10.92 2.25
CA HIS A 103 -8.07 11.78 3.43
C HIS A 103 -7.20 11.19 4.54
N TYR A 104 -7.37 9.90 4.86
CA TYR A 104 -6.56 9.24 5.89
C TYR A 104 -5.08 9.15 5.51
N LEU A 105 -4.76 8.96 4.23
CA LEU A 105 -3.38 8.98 3.76
C LEU A 105 -2.72 10.35 3.97
N SER A 106 -3.49 11.41 3.70
CA SER A 106 -3.05 12.80 3.88
C SER A 106 -2.81 13.12 5.35
N GLU A 107 -3.72 12.72 6.24
CA GLU A 107 -3.54 12.88 7.69
C GLU A 107 -2.31 12.13 8.20
N ALA A 108 -2.08 10.90 7.74
CA ALA A 108 -0.87 10.16 8.09
C ALA A 108 0.40 10.92 7.69
N TYR A 109 0.43 11.50 6.49
CA TYR A 109 1.54 12.32 6.01
C TYR A 109 1.82 13.51 6.93
N ILE A 110 0.80 14.27 7.32
CA ILE A 110 0.95 15.43 8.23
C ILE A 110 1.62 15.02 9.54
N PHE A 111 1.21 13.89 10.13
CA PHE A 111 1.81 13.40 11.37
C PHE A 111 3.28 13.02 11.18
N TYR A 112 3.62 12.33 10.08
CA TYR A 112 5.01 11.94 9.82
C TYR A 112 5.92 13.12 9.47
N GLU A 113 5.43 14.07 8.67
CA GLU A 113 6.13 15.31 8.37
C GLU A 113 6.40 16.11 9.65
N ALA A 114 5.38 16.29 10.50
CA ALA A 114 5.55 16.98 11.78
C ALA A 114 6.58 16.29 12.69
N ILE A 115 6.71 14.96 12.62
CA ILE A 115 7.74 14.23 13.35
C ILE A 115 9.14 14.52 12.80
N LEU A 116 9.29 14.54 11.47
CA LEU A 116 10.55 14.87 10.80
C LEU A 116 10.98 16.30 11.14
N THR A 117 10.12 17.29 10.88
CA THR A 117 10.42 18.72 11.05
C THR A 117 10.78 19.09 12.49
N ARG A 118 10.17 18.41 13.47
CA ARG A 118 10.41 18.66 14.90
C ARG A 118 11.53 17.81 15.48
N GLU A 119 12.16 16.97 14.65
CA GLU A 119 13.28 16.11 15.00
C GLU A 119 13.01 15.27 16.26
N TYR A 120 11.80 14.70 16.41
CA TYR A 120 11.44 14.02 17.66
C TYR A 120 12.33 12.79 17.98
N PHE A 121 13.02 12.22 16.99
CA PHE A 121 13.82 11.00 17.15
C PHE A 121 15.34 11.20 17.06
N LYS A 122 15.85 12.43 17.16
CA LYS A 122 17.28 12.77 16.97
C LYS A 122 18.27 12.12 17.97
N ASP A 123 17.80 11.38 18.96
CA ASP A 123 18.63 10.78 20.00
C ASP A 123 19.20 9.42 19.53
N ASP A 124 20.52 9.23 19.65
CA ASP A 124 21.24 8.01 19.24
C ASP A 124 20.66 6.72 19.86
N SER A 125 20.12 6.82 21.08
CA SER A 125 19.47 5.69 21.76
C SER A 125 18.20 5.19 21.06
N LEU A 126 17.67 5.97 20.11
CA LEU A 126 16.43 5.72 19.39
C LEU A 126 16.65 5.26 17.95
N ALA A 127 17.87 4.93 17.54
CA ALA A 127 18.19 4.63 16.14
C ALA A 127 17.26 3.60 15.49
N ARG A 128 16.92 2.51 16.20
CA ARG A 128 15.94 1.51 15.71
C ARG A 128 14.53 2.08 15.50
N LYS A 129 14.09 3.03 16.33
CA LYS A 129 12.79 3.70 16.16
C LYS A 129 12.85 4.67 14.98
N GLN A 130 13.96 5.40 14.83
CA GLN A 130 14.17 6.34 13.74
C GLN A 130 14.21 5.66 12.38
N LEU A 131 14.92 4.52 12.24
CA LEU A 131 14.91 3.70 11.02
C LEU A 131 13.49 3.24 10.64
N LYS A 132 12.73 2.73 11.62
CA LYS A 132 11.33 2.33 11.40
C LYS A 132 10.42 3.52 11.11
N PHE A 133 10.73 4.71 11.60
CA PHE A 133 9.99 5.93 11.28
C PHE A 133 10.23 6.33 9.83
N PHE A 134 11.50 6.42 9.39
CA PHE A 134 11.86 6.74 8.01
C PHE A 134 11.23 5.76 7.03
N ALA A 135 11.33 4.45 7.27
CA ALA A 135 10.71 3.45 6.41
C ALA A 135 9.19 3.64 6.27
N ARG A 136 8.48 3.91 7.38
CA ARG A 136 7.02 4.17 7.32
C ARG A 136 6.69 5.46 6.59
N PHE A 137 7.43 6.53 6.86
CA PHE A 137 7.19 7.81 6.20
C PHE A 137 7.48 7.75 4.70
N LEU A 138 8.50 6.97 4.31
CA LEU A 138 8.82 6.72 2.90
C LEU A 138 7.65 6.02 2.21
N ILE A 139 7.04 4.99 2.82
CA ILE A 139 5.87 4.30 2.26
C ILE A 139 4.69 5.27 2.10
N VAL A 140 4.38 6.06 3.14
CA VAL A 140 3.28 7.04 3.08
C VAL A 140 3.53 8.06 1.96
N SER A 141 4.74 8.58 1.85
CA SER A 141 5.13 9.55 0.82
C SER A 141 5.10 8.93 -0.59
N LEU A 142 5.53 7.68 -0.72
CA LEU A 142 5.50 6.92 -1.97
C LEU A 142 4.07 6.70 -2.45
N VAL A 143 3.20 6.22 -1.56
CA VAL A 143 1.79 5.98 -1.89
C VAL A 143 1.04 7.28 -2.16
N LEU A 144 1.35 8.37 -1.45
CA LEU A 144 0.79 9.71 -1.73
C LEU A 144 1.39 10.36 -2.98
N ASN A 145 2.37 9.71 -3.63
CA ASN A 145 3.08 10.20 -4.82
C ASN A 145 3.79 11.55 -4.58
N ARG A 146 4.34 11.77 -3.37
CA ARG A 146 5.20 12.92 -3.00
C ARG A 146 6.67 12.61 -3.28
N ARG A 147 7.06 12.66 -4.55
CA ARG A 147 8.36 12.19 -5.04
C ARG A 147 9.57 12.86 -4.41
N ASP A 148 9.58 14.18 -4.29
CA ASP A 148 10.70 14.92 -3.70
C ASP A 148 10.97 14.46 -2.26
N MET A 149 9.90 14.28 -1.48
CA MET A 149 9.98 13.77 -0.12
C MET A 149 10.49 12.32 -0.09
N VAL A 150 10.09 11.46 -1.03
CA VAL A 150 10.57 10.08 -1.12
C VAL A 150 12.10 10.03 -1.31
N TYR A 151 12.63 10.80 -2.27
CA TYR A 151 14.08 10.85 -2.50
C TYR A 151 14.83 11.46 -1.32
N GLN A 152 14.29 12.52 -0.72
CA GLN A 152 14.85 13.13 0.49
C GLN A 152 14.91 12.14 1.66
N LEU A 153 13.86 11.36 1.90
CA LEU A 153 13.80 10.36 2.97
C LEU A 153 14.74 9.18 2.70
N ALA A 154 14.86 8.74 1.46
CA ALA A 154 15.76 7.65 1.08
C ALA A 154 17.24 8.03 1.31
N ASP A 155 17.62 9.25 0.93
CA ASP A 155 18.95 9.79 1.18
C ASP A 155 19.25 9.95 2.68
N GLN A 156 18.32 10.53 3.44
CA GLN A 156 18.45 10.66 4.90
C GLN A 156 18.55 9.32 5.61
N LEU A 157 17.74 8.33 5.20
CA LEU A 157 17.78 6.98 5.76
C LEU A 157 19.13 6.30 5.50
N THR A 158 19.70 6.49 4.31
CA THR A 158 21.01 5.94 3.93
C THR A 158 22.12 6.55 4.79
N LYS A 159 22.18 7.88 4.87
CA LYS A 159 23.16 8.59 5.70
C LYS A 159 23.05 8.19 7.17
N PHE A 160 21.82 8.09 7.70
CA PHE A 160 21.59 7.70 9.08
C PHE A 160 22.04 6.27 9.39
N LEU A 161 21.83 5.32 8.48
CA LEU A 161 22.31 3.95 8.67
C LEU A 161 23.85 3.88 8.68
N ASP A 162 24.52 4.65 7.81
CA ASP A 162 25.97 4.71 7.76
C ASP A 162 26.59 5.27 9.04
N GLU A 163 25.97 6.30 9.63
CA GLU A 163 26.33 6.85 10.95
C GLU A 163 26.15 5.79 12.06
N CYS A 164 25.06 5.02 11.99
CA CYS A 164 24.73 3.96 12.93
C CYS A 164 25.66 2.74 12.85
N LYS A 165 26.47 2.58 11.80
CA LYS A 165 27.29 1.39 11.53
C LYS A 165 28.21 0.97 12.69
N ARG A 166 28.70 1.95 13.46
CA ARG A 166 29.61 1.70 14.60
C ARG A 166 28.89 1.21 15.85
N ASN A 167 27.60 1.53 16.01
CA ASN A 167 26.82 1.32 17.22
C ASN A 167 25.83 0.15 17.11
N PHE A 168 25.59 -0.36 15.89
CA PHE A 168 24.65 -1.44 15.65
C PHE A 168 25.28 -2.81 15.83
N GLN A 169 24.46 -3.77 16.25
CA GLN A 169 24.81 -5.17 16.11
C GLN A 169 24.94 -5.51 14.62
N GLU A 170 25.91 -6.35 14.26
CA GLU A 170 26.22 -6.69 12.87
C GLU A 170 24.99 -7.27 12.13
N THR A 171 24.15 -8.02 12.83
CA THR A 171 22.90 -8.58 12.31
C THR A 171 21.88 -7.50 11.97
N ASP A 172 21.62 -6.57 12.90
CA ASP A 172 20.68 -5.47 12.70
C ASP A 172 21.12 -4.55 11.55
N PHE A 173 22.42 -4.25 11.48
CA PHE A 173 22.97 -3.46 10.39
C PHE A 173 22.76 -4.16 9.03
N LYS A 174 23.04 -5.46 8.93
CA LYS A 174 22.81 -6.24 7.70
C LYS A 174 21.35 -6.22 7.27
N VAL A 175 20.41 -6.37 8.20
CA VAL A 175 18.96 -6.33 7.91
C VAL A 175 18.56 -4.97 7.36
N TRP A 176 18.95 -3.89 8.02
CA TRP A 176 18.60 -2.53 7.55
C TRP A 176 19.33 -2.14 6.27
N ASN A 177 20.56 -2.59 6.08
CA ASN A 177 21.29 -2.37 4.84
C ASN A 177 20.60 -3.07 3.66
N GLN A 178 20.10 -4.29 3.87
CA GLN A 178 19.27 -4.98 2.87
C GLN A 178 17.99 -4.19 2.56
N VAL A 179 17.31 -3.64 3.57
CA VAL A 179 16.13 -2.78 3.38
C VAL A 179 16.46 -1.55 2.54
N ILE A 180 17.60 -0.88 2.78
CA ILE A 180 18.02 0.27 1.96
C ILE A 180 18.31 -0.14 0.53
N GLN A 181 18.99 -1.27 0.32
CA GLN A 181 19.23 -1.80 -1.03
C GLN A 181 17.92 -2.10 -1.76
N GLU A 182 16.93 -2.63 -1.06
CA GLU A 182 15.57 -2.85 -1.57
C GLU A 182 14.87 -1.55 -1.95
N ILE A 183 14.93 -0.51 -1.10
CA ILE A 183 14.41 0.83 -1.40
C ILE A 183 15.08 1.41 -2.65
N VAL A 184 16.41 1.38 -2.73
CA VAL A 184 17.16 1.93 -3.87
C VAL A 184 16.81 1.18 -5.16
N LYS A 185 16.73 -0.16 -5.12
CA LYS A 185 16.29 -0.96 -6.27
C LYS A 185 14.86 -0.61 -6.69
N PHE A 186 13.95 -0.48 -5.72
CA PHE A 186 12.56 -0.10 -5.96
C PHE A 186 12.46 1.29 -6.61
N LEU A 187 13.13 2.29 -6.06
CA LEU A 187 13.10 3.66 -6.61
C LEU A 187 13.73 3.73 -7.99
N LYS A 188 14.79 2.95 -8.26
CA LYS A 188 15.38 2.86 -9.60
C LYS A 188 14.37 2.28 -10.59
N ALA A 189 13.74 1.15 -10.26
CA ALA A 189 12.71 0.50 -11.07
C ALA A 189 11.50 1.39 -11.34
N ASP A 190 11.17 2.27 -10.40
CA ASP A 190 10.09 3.23 -10.55
C ASP A 190 10.53 4.48 -11.35
N THR A 191 11.79 4.91 -11.24
CA THR A 191 12.34 6.06 -11.97
C THR A 191 12.27 5.89 -13.49
N ASP A 192 12.44 4.66 -13.99
CA ASP A 192 12.34 4.33 -15.42
C ASP A 192 10.96 4.69 -16.02
N PHE A 193 9.94 4.83 -15.17
CA PHE A 193 8.56 5.17 -15.53
C PHE A 193 8.20 6.63 -15.20
N MET A 194 9.17 7.43 -14.75
CA MET A 194 8.97 8.84 -14.47
C MET A 194 8.92 9.67 -15.75
N ASN A 195 8.21 10.81 -15.65
CA ASN A 195 8.32 12.01 -16.51
C ASN A 195 7.36 12.17 -17.70
N LEU A 196 6.45 11.23 -18.00
CA LEU A 196 5.46 11.45 -19.09
C LEU A 196 4.01 11.56 -18.62
N ARG A 197 3.54 10.65 -17.74
CA ARG A 197 2.13 10.63 -17.30
C ARG A 197 1.99 10.07 -15.88
N PRO A 198 1.17 10.66 -15.00
CA PRO A 198 0.79 10.05 -13.73
C PRO A 198 0.16 8.68 -13.95
N LEU A 199 0.43 7.74 -13.03
CA LEU A 199 -0.23 6.42 -13.00
C LEU A 199 -1.72 6.54 -12.69
N ARG A 200 -2.08 7.54 -11.88
CA ARG A 200 -3.45 7.83 -11.45
C ARG A 200 -4.24 8.43 -12.59
N TYR A 201 -5.55 8.16 -12.61
CA TYR A 201 -6.46 8.81 -13.52
C TYR A 201 -6.48 10.33 -13.26
N SER A 202 -6.25 11.12 -14.29
CA SER A 202 -6.21 12.58 -14.23
C SER A 202 -7.25 13.18 -15.16
N VAL A 203 -8.22 13.93 -14.62
CA VAL A 203 -9.23 14.62 -15.47
C VAL A 203 -8.59 15.59 -16.48
N VAL A 204 -7.34 16.01 -16.25
CA VAL A 204 -6.59 16.89 -17.17
C VAL A 204 -6.01 16.12 -18.37
N LEU A 205 -5.62 14.86 -18.19
CA LEU A 205 -4.89 14.07 -19.19
C LEU A 205 -5.73 12.94 -19.79
N ASP A 206 -6.74 12.48 -19.05
CA ASP A 206 -7.66 11.42 -19.42
C ASP A 206 -8.95 11.99 -20.01
N LEU A 207 -9.56 11.22 -20.91
CA LEU A 207 -10.89 11.55 -21.44
C LEU A 207 -11.89 11.61 -20.30
N HIS A 208 -12.68 12.70 -20.26
CA HIS A 208 -13.76 12.84 -19.29
C HIS A 208 -14.69 11.62 -19.35
N LEU A 209 -15.12 11.12 -18.19
CA LEU A 209 -15.98 9.93 -18.08
C LEU A 209 -17.24 10.04 -18.95
N ASP A 210 -17.82 11.25 -19.06
CA ASP A 210 -19.01 11.52 -19.89
C ASP A 210 -18.73 11.52 -21.40
N SER A 211 -17.47 11.55 -21.82
CA SER A 211 -17.05 11.47 -23.22
C SER A 211 -16.85 10.03 -23.70
N LEU A 212 -16.89 9.06 -22.79
CA LEU A 212 -16.80 7.64 -23.14
C LEU A 212 -18.09 7.17 -23.81
N PRO A 213 -18.03 6.27 -24.82
CA PRO A 213 -19.21 5.77 -25.48
C PRO A 213 -20.13 5.08 -24.46
N LEU A 214 -21.30 5.67 -24.24
CA LEU A 214 -22.29 5.11 -23.34
C LEU A 214 -22.85 3.84 -23.98
N VAL A 215 -22.71 2.71 -23.29
CA VAL A 215 -23.41 1.48 -23.67
C VAL A 215 -24.91 1.77 -23.53
N THR A 216 -25.68 1.62 -24.60
CA THR A 216 -27.15 1.70 -24.56
C THR A 216 -27.73 0.41 -24.00
N ASP A 217 -28.92 0.45 -23.37
CA ASP A 217 -29.60 -0.74 -22.80
C ASP A 217 -28.88 -1.42 -21.61
N VAL A 218 -28.26 -0.63 -20.74
CA VAL A 218 -27.56 -1.17 -19.56
C VAL A 218 -28.55 -1.49 -18.44
N LYS A 219 -28.73 -2.78 -18.14
CA LYS A 219 -29.57 -3.27 -17.03
C LYS A 219 -29.06 -2.83 -15.65
N ARG A 220 -27.75 -2.61 -15.51
CA ARG A 220 -27.08 -2.31 -14.24
C ARG A 220 -25.89 -1.38 -14.45
N LYS A 221 -25.88 -0.22 -13.80
CA LYS A 221 -24.73 0.69 -13.79
C LYS A 221 -23.64 0.12 -12.89
N LEU A 222 -22.76 -0.68 -13.47
CA LEU A 222 -21.66 -1.31 -12.73
C LEU A 222 -20.56 -0.30 -12.39
N MET A 223 -20.00 -0.42 -11.19
CA MET A 223 -18.87 0.38 -10.72
C MET A 223 -17.80 -0.52 -10.11
N LEU A 224 -16.52 -0.22 -10.34
CA LEU A 224 -15.44 -0.90 -9.64
C LEU A 224 -15.45 -0.47 -8.16
N ARG A 225 -15.71 -1.42 -7.25
CA ARG A 225 -15.89 -1.14 -5.82
C ARG A 225 -14.77 -1.69 -4.96
N ASP A 226 -14.30 -2.90 -5.28
CA ASP A 226 -13.24 -3.57 -4.54
C ASP A 226 -12.20 -4.12 -5.52
N ALA A 227 -10.94 -4.13 -5.09
CA ALA A 227 -9.82 -4.72 -5.78
C ALA A 227 -8.98 -5.55 -4.79
N LEU A 228 -8.61 -6.76 -5.20
CA LEU A 228 -7.69 -7.63 -4.47
C LEU A 228 -6.41 -7.75 -5.29
N LEU A 229 -5.31 -7.22 -4.76
CA LEU A 229 -4.00 -7.22 -5.40
C LEU A 229 -3.10 -8.23 -4.69
N CYS A 230 -2.79 -9.34 -5.36
CA CYS A 230 -1.95 -10.39 -4.83
C CYS A 230 -0.74 -10.60 -5.74
N SER A 231 0.46 -10.51 -5.16
CA SER A 231 1.70 -10.75 -5.90
C SER A 231 2.64 -11.68 -5.15
N TYR A 232 3.27 -12.60 -5.88
CA TYR A 232 4.39 -13.40 -5.43
C TYR A 232 5.26 -13.91 -6.59
N HIS A 233 6.46 -13.34 -6.72
CA HIS A 233 7.57 -13.95 -7.43
C HIS A 233 8.82 -14.01 -6.54
N SER A 234 9.71 -14.97 -6.79
CA SER A 234 10.90 -15.19 -5.98
C SER A 234 11.88 -14.01 -5.97
N ASN A 235 12.02 -13.30 -7.10
CA ASN A 235 13.01 -12.24 -7.31
C ASN A 235 12.37 -10.86 -7.61
N GLU A 236 11.16 -10.62 -7.12
CA GLU A 236 10.45 -9.36 -7.30
C GLU A 236 11.17 -8.16 -6.65
N VAL A 237 11.26 -7.05 -7.39
CA VAL A 237 11.67 -5.76 -6.82
C VAL A 237 10.58 -5.30 -5.87
N LYS A 238 10.94 -5.18 -4.59
CA LYS A 238 10.01 -4.86 -3.50
C LYS A 238 10.69 -4.03 -2.43
N PHE A 239 9.87 -3.32 -1.68
CA PHE A 239 10.24 -2.71 -0.40
C PHE A 239 9.14 -3.01 0.64
N ALA A 240 8.02 -2.31 0.55
CA ALA A 240 6.79 -2.62 1.30
C ALA A 240 5.68 -3.18 0.41
N LEU A 241 5.74 -2.80 -0.87
CA LEU A 241 4.92 -3.27 -1.97
C LEU A 241 5.88 -3.79 -3.04
N THR A 242 5.43 -4.73 -3.85
CA THR A 242 6.11 -5.04 -5.11
C THR A 242 5.89 -3.89 -6.09
N ILE A 243 6.81 -3.69 -7.01
CA ILE A 243 6.71 -2.63 -8.03
C ILE A 243 5.40 -2.73 -8.84
N ASP A 244 5.00 -3.93 -9.24
CA ASP A 244 3.78 -4.14 -10.03
C ASP A 244 2.51 -3.90 -9.20
N THR A 245 2.49 -4.35 -7.95
CA THR A 245 1.38 -4.05 -7.03
C THR A 245 1.29 -2.56 -6.75
N PHE A 246 2.42 -1.86 -6.63
CA PHE A 246 2.43 -0.40 -6.49
C PHE A 246 1.87 0.29 -7.73
N ARG A 247 2.25 -0.13 -8.94
CA ARG A 247 1.72 0.44 -10.19
C ARG A 247 0.22 0.20 -10.33
N MET A 248 -0.25 -1.01 -10.05
CA MET A 248 -1.67 -1.35 -10.04
C MET A 248 -2.44 -0.60 -8.94
N LEU A 249 -1.85 -0.42 -7.75
CA LEU A 249 -2.44 0.39 -6.69
C LEU A 249 -2.67 1.82 -7.17
N GLN A 250 -1.66 2.44 -7.78
CA GLN A 250 -1.71 3.81 -8.27
C GLN A 250 -2.68 3.97 -9.45
N SER A 251 -2.79 3.01 -10.37
CA SER A 251 -3.74 3.10 -11.49
C SER A 251 -5.21 2.99 -11.09
N LEU A 252 -5.48 2.48 -9.88
CA LEU A 252 -6.80 2.37 -9.29
C LEU A 252 -7.15 3.56 -8.38
N GLU A 253 -6.40 4.66 -8.46
CA GLU A 253 -6.66 5.88 -7.70
C GLU A 253 -6.91 7.07 -8.60
N TRP A 254 -7.82 7.94 -8.15
CA TRP A 254 -8.06 9.23 -8.77
C TRP A 254 -6.97 10.23 -8.40
N GLU A 255 -6.51 11.01 -9.38
CA GLU A 255 -5.70 12.20 -9.17
C GLU A 255 -6.61 13.40 -8.85
N PRO A 256 -6.54 13.99 -7.65
CA PRO A 256 -7.31 15.18 -7.34
C PRO A 256 -6.85 16.37 -8.19
N ARG A 257 -7.75 16.90 -9.03
CA ARG A 257 -7.61 18.19 -9.74
C ARG A 257 -6.34 18.37 -10.59
N GLY A 258 -5.72 17.27 -11.04
CA GLY A 258 -4.50 17.29 -11.87
C GLY A 258 -3.28 17.87 -11.14
N SER A 259 -3.19 17.71 -9.82
CA SER A 259 -2.13 18.31 -9.00
C SER A 259 -0.70 17.89 -9.40
N PHE A 260 -0.51 16.65 -9.86
CA PHE A 260 0.79 16.15 -10.31
C PHE A 260 1.19 16.77 -11.65
N TYR A 261 0.24 16.95 -12.57
CA TYR A 261 0.51 17.65 -13.82
C TYR A 261 0.83 19.14 -13.59
N LYS A 262 0.09 19.83 -12.72
CA LYS A 262 0.36 21.24 -12.36
C LYS A 262 1.70 21.44 -11.65
N ALA A 263 2.13 20.48 -10.83
CA ALA A 263 3.44 20.51 -10.20
C ALA A 263 4.58 20.38 -11.24
N ASN A 264 4.39 19.52 -12.26
CA ASN A 264 5.34 19.36 -13.35
C ASN A 264 5.35 20.54 -14.34
N LEU A 265 4.22 21.25 -14.48
CA LEU A 265 4.06 22.42 -15.36
C LEU A 265 4.42 23.76 -14.70
N ALA A 266 4.94 23.75 -13.47
CA ALA A 266 5.45 24.95 -12.81
C ALA A 266 6.96 25.09 -13.09
N PRO A 267 7.39 25.72 -14.19
CA PRO A 267 8.78 26.08 -14.34
C PRO A 267 9.13 27.12 -13.29
N SER A 268 10.20 26.84 -12.56
CA SER A 268 11.06 27.87 -12.00
C SER A 268 11.26 28.97 -13.05
N ILE A 269 11.14 30.24 -12.63
CA ILE A 269 11.51 31.49 -13.33
C ILE A 269 10.35 32.26 -13.99
N VAL A 270 9.85 33.27 -13.26
CA VAL A 270 9.78 34.64 -13.81
C VAL A 270 10.79 35.47 -13.01
N PRO A 271 11.89 35.97 -13.60
CA PRO A 271 12.81 36.85 -12.91
C PRO A 271 12.34 38.29 -13.14
N GLY A 272 11.62 38.84 -12.16
CA GLY A 272 11.26 40.26 -12.18
C GLY A 272 9.84 40.57 -11.74
N SER A 273 9.55 40.43 -10.45
CA SER A 273 8.68 41.38 -9.78
C SER A 273 9.07 41.45 -8.31
N ASN A 274 9.68 42.56 -7.92
CA ASN A 274 9.96 42.88 -6.54
C ASN A 274 8.63 43.04 -5.79
N VAL A 275 8.23 42.02 -5.04
CA VAL A 275 7.31 42.20 -3.91
C VAL A 275 7.98 41.57 -2.70
N SER A 276 8.45 42.45 -1.83
CA SER A 276 9.02 42.12 -0.53
C SER A 276 8.00 41.36 0.31
N HIS A 277 8.32 40.14 0.71
CA HIS A 277 7.70 39.50 1.86
C HIS A 277 8.79 38.91 2.76
N ASN A 278 9.26 39.75 3.68
CA ASN A 278 9.73 39.27 4.98
C ASN A 278 8.52 38.64 5.70
N GLY A 279 8.60 37.35 6.02
CA GLY A 279 7.56 36.67 6.79
C GLY A 279 7.79 35.17 6.82
N ALA A 280 8.02 34.62 8.01
CA ALA A 280 8.31 33.23 8.32
C ALA A 280 7.54 32.20 7.48
N SER A 281 8.26 31.21 6.95
CA SER A 281 7.71 29.98 6.38
C SER A 281 7.01 29.17 7.47
N GLY A 282 5.75 29.51 7.74
CA GLY A 282 4.87 28.77 8.65
C GLY A 282 4.10 27.64 7.96
N PRO A 283 3.48 26.73 8.73
CA PRO A 283 2.73 25.54 8.26
C PRO A 283 1.44 25.85 7.46
N SER A 284 1.19 27.11 7.10
CA SER A 284 -0.07 27.58 6.52
C SER A 284 -0.20 27.35 5.01
N ARG A 285 0.91 27.24 4.25
CA ARG A 285 0.83 26.95 2.79
C ARG A 285 0.39 25.50 2.51
N LEU A 286 0.80 24.53 3.33
CA LEU A 286 0.51 23.11 3.14
C LEU A 286 -0.92 22.72 3.54
N HIS A 287 -1.51 23.38 4.54
CA HIS A 287 -2.93 23.18 4.88
C HIS A 287 -3.86 23.54 3.71
N GLN A 288 -3.42 24.43 2.82
CA GLN A 288 -4.14 24.75 1.59
C GLN A 288 -4.01 23.62 0.57
N ASP A 289 -2.81 23.08 0.33
CA ASP A 289 -2.57 21.93 -0.57
C ASP A 289 -3.27 20.63 -0.13
N ILE A 290 -3.49 20.43 1.17
CA ILE A 290 -4.19 19.25 1.69
C ILE A 290 -5.71 19.35 1.50
N ASN A 291 -6.28 20.56 1.58
CA ASN A 291 -7.67 20.82 1.20
C ASN A 291 -7.92 20.68 -0.33
N HIS A 292 -6.87 20.51 -1.14
CA HIS A 292 -6.98 20.19 -2.57
C HIS A 292 -7.06 18.67 -2.86
N ILE A 293 -6.92 17.78 -1.87
CA ILE A 293 -6.85 16.32 -2.08
C ILE A 293 -8.24 15.67 -2.18
N THR A 294 -9.27 16.25 -1.57
CA THR A 294 -10.65 15.78 -1.69
C THR A 294 -11.38 16.58 -2.76
N ASP A 295 -11.33 16.08 -3.99
CA ASP A 295 -12.17 16.62 -5.06
C ASP A 295 -13.54 15.95 -5.03
N LEU A 296 -14.56 16.65 -4.51
CA LEU A 296 -15.91 16.12 -4.36
C LEU A 296 -16.59 15.78 -5.70
N SER A 297 -16.04 16.25 -6.82
CA SER A 297 -16.50 15.86 -8.17
C SER A 297 -15.99 14.49 -8.61
N LEU A 298 -14.96 13.94 -7.95
CA LEU A 298 -14.44 12.62 -8.28
C LEU A 298 -15.23 11.54 -7.52
N PRO A 299 -15.52 10.40 -8.17
CA PRO A 299 -16.13 9.28 -7.48
C PRO A 299 -15.17 8.71 -6.42
N PRO A 300 -15.67 7.94 -5.44
CA PRO A 300 -14.80 7.30 -4.46
C PRO A 300 -13.83 6.32 -5.14
N ASN A 301 -12.63 6.21 -4.59
CA ASN A 301 -11.69 5.16 -4.98
C ASN A 301 -12.29 3.76 -4.69
N PRO A 302 -12.00 2.75 -5.52
CA PRO A 302 -12.26 1.38 -5.12
C PRO A 302 -11.41 1.03 -3.90
N ARG A 303 -11.95 0.21 -3.00
CA ARG A 303 -11.25 -0.35 -1.85
C ARG A 303 -10.22 -1.36 -2.32
N LYS A 304 -9.02 -1.37 -1.74
CA LYS A 304 -7.91 -2.20 -2.22
C LYS A 304 -7.37 -3.07 -1.09
N ALA A 305 -7.51 -4.38 -1.21
CA ALA A 305 -6.87 -5.35 -0.33
C ALA A 305 -5.55 -5.80 -0.97
N ILE A 306 -4.43 -5.45 -0.34
CA ILE A 306 -3.10 -5.83 -0.82
C ILE A 306 -2.59 -7.02 -0.02
N LEU A 307 -2.35 -8.13 -0.71
CA LEU A 307 -1.87 -9.37 -0.13
C LEU A 307 -0.48 -9.71 -0.68
N PHE A 308 0.49 -9.79 0.20
CA PHE A 308 1.85 -10.22 -0.14
C PHE A 308 2.13 -11.60 0.44
N CYS A 309 2.41 -12.58 -0.42
CA CYS A 309 2.64 -13.98 -0.04
C CYS A 309 1.56 -14.61 0.88
N PRO A 310 0.24 -14.42 0.62
CA PRO A 310 -0.79 -14.99 1.49
C PRO A 310 -0.76 -16.53 1.46
N SER A 311 -1.26 -17.18 2.52
CA SER A 311 -1.69 -18.57 2.38
C SER A 311 -2.94 -18.63 1.50
N VAL A 312 -3.21 -19.76 0.85
CA VAL A 312 -4.44 -19.92 0.06
C VAL A 312 -5.68 -19.71 0.93
N THR A 313 -5.65 -20.19 2.18
CA THR A 313 -6.73 -19.97 3.14
C THR A 313 -6.97 -18.49 3.46
N HIS A 314 -5.90 -17.70 3.59
CA HIS A 314 -6.00 -16.25 3.82
C HIS A 314 -6.59 -15.56 2.58
N PHE A 315 -6.05 -15.88 1.41
CA PHE A 315 -6.53 -15.36 0.13
C PHE A 315 -8.04 -15.65 -0.06
N MET A 316 -8.46 -16.90 0.18
CA MET A 316 -9.87 -17.31 0.03
C MET A 316 -10.78 -16.66 1.07
N ALA A 317 -10.31 -16.46 2.30
CA ALA A 317 -11.09 -15.76 3.33
C ALA A 317 -11.32 -14.29 2.98
N ASP A 318 -10.28 -13.60 2.48
CA ASP A 318 -10.40 -12.21 2.02
C ASP A 318 -11.30 -12.12 0.78
N LEU A 319 -11.09 -12.99 -0.21
CA LEU A 319 -11.90 -13.04 -1.42
C LEU A 319 -13.38 -13.30 -1.12
N GLY A 320 -13.65 -14.24 -0.20
CA GLY A 320 -15.01 -14.54 0.28
C GLY A 320 -15.67 -13.33 0.94
N THR A 321 -14.95 -12.67 1.86
CA THR A 321 -15.46 -11.49 2.56
C THR A 321 -15.74 -10.34 1.60
N VAL A 322 -14.82 -10.08 0.67
CA VAL A 322 -14.97 -9.04 -0.36
C VAL A 322 -16.19 -9.34 -1.24
N CYS A 323 -16.38 -10.59 -1.68
CA CYS A 323 -17.50 -10.96 -2.53
C CYS A 323 -18.86 -10.92 -1.81
N GLU A 324 -18.90 -11.22 -0.52
CA GLU A 324 -20.11 -11.15 0.31
C GLU A 324 -20.55 -9.71 0.54
N GLU A 325 -19.59 -8.82 0.80
CA GLU A 325 -19.83 -7.39 1.04
C GLU A 325 -19.96 -6.56 -0.25
N LEU A 326 -19.69 -7.13 -1.42
CA LEU A 326 -19.75 -6.44 -2.70
C LEU A 326 -21.20 -5.99 -2.99
N PRO A 327 -21.45 -4.69 -3.23
CA PRO A 327 -22.80 -4.19 -3.46
C PRO A 327 -23.38 -4.69 -4.79
N SER A 328 -24.70 -4.57 -4.93
CA SER A 328 -25.44 -4.96 -6.12
C SER A 328 -25.20 -4.09 -7.34
N ASP A 329 -24.24 -3.15 -7.32
CA ASP A 329 -23.70 -2.41 -8.45
C ASP A 329 -22.18 -2.60 -8.59
N GLY A 330 -21.55 -3.37 -7.69
CA GLY A 330 -20.11 -3.54 -7.61
C GLY A 330 -19.52 -4.57 -8.57
N ILE A 331 -18.35 -4.24 -9.10
CA ILE A 331 -17.39 -5.15 -9.73
C ILE A 331 -16.25 -5.38 -8.74
N LEU A 332 -15.82 -6.64 -8.63
CA LEU A 332 -14.57 -7.02 -7.98
C LEU A 332 -13.46 -7.15 -9.02
N LEU A 333 -12.34 -6.46 -8.82
CA LEU A 333 -11.09 -6.69 -9.54
C LEU A 333 -10.19 -7.64 -8.76
N ILE A 334 -9.64 -8.66 -9.40
CA ILE A 334 -8.58 -9.51 -8.83
C ILE A 334 -7.36 -9.39 -9.73
N TYR A 335 -6.24 -8.95 -9.17
CA TYR A 335 -4.94 -8.96 -9.81
C TYR A 335 -4.08 -10.05 -9.15
N LEU A 336 -3.68 -11.06 -9.93
CA LEU A 336 -2.80 -12.14 -9.51
C LEU A 336 -1.51 -12.06 -10.31
N SER A 337 -0.40 -11.76 -9.63
CA SER A 337 0.94 -11.82 -10.22
C SER A 337 1.71 -12.93 -9.53
N ALA A 338 1.93 -14.04 -10.24
CA ALA A 338 2.55 -15.21 -9.64
C ALA A 338 3.16 -16.16 -10.67
N SER A 339 4.23 -16.86 -10.26
CA SER A 339 4.78 -17.96 -11.04
C SER A 339 3.79 -19.11 -11.12
N GLY A 340 3.52 -19.55 -12.34
CA GLY A 340 2.77 -20.74 -12.62
C GLY A 340 3.63 -21.99 -12.47
N ASN A 341 2.98 -23.12 -12.20
CA ASN A 341 3.60 -24.41 -12.32
C ASN A 341 2.62 -25.39 -12.95
N SER A 342 3.15 -26.39 -13.66
CA SER A 342 2.36 -27.43 -14.30
C SER A 342 2.97 -28.78 -13.95
N SER A 343 2.20 -29.71 -13.38
CA SER A 343 2.63 -31.11 -13.28
C SER A 343 2.05 -31.93 -14.41
N HIS A 344 2.94 -32.51 -15.23
CA HIS A 344 2.59 -33.66 -16.03
C HIS A 344 2.62 -34.90 -15.13
N VAL A 345 1.51 -35.62 -15.06
CA VAL A 345 1.43 -36.93 -14.42
C VAL A 345 2.20 -37.93 -15.30
N ILE A 346 3.52 -37.95 -15.19
CA ILE A 346 4.30 -39.12 -15.59
C ILE A 346 4.31 -40.01 -14.36
N THR A 347 3.61 -41.15 -14.44
CA THR A 347 3.77 -42.29 -13.54
C THR A 347 5.23 -42.78 -13.61
N SER A 348 6.13 -42.10 -12.92
CA SER A 348 7.48 -42.59 -12.61
C SER A 348 7.43 -43.24 -11.23
N PRO A 349 7.64 -44.56 -11.09
CA PRO A 349 7.39 -45.28 -9.83
C PRO A 349 8.29 -44.90 -8.63
N ASN A 350 9.24 -43.98 -8.77
CA ASN A 350 10.41 -43.92 -7.87
C ASN A 350 10.66 -42.58 -7.14
N ARG A 351 9.64 -41.76 -6.87
CA ARG A 351 9.78 -40.68 -5.88
C ARG A 351 8.69 -40.75 -4.81
N ALA A 352 8.91 -41.65 -3.84
CA ALA A 352 8.28 -41.58 -2.54
C ALA A 352 8.77 -40.33 -1.81
N GLY A 353 7.87 -39.37 -1.53
CA GLY A 353 8.23 -38.18 -0.75
C GLY A 353 7.17 -37.09 -0.74
N SER A 354 6.11 -37.31 0.05
CA SER A 354 5.29 -36.30 0.74
C SER A 354 4.60 -35.19 -0.09
N SER A 355 3.25 -35.28 -0.15
CA SER A 355 2.24 -34.23 -0.50
C SER A 355 1.44 -34.37 -1.81
N ILE A 356 1.41 -35.56 -2.44
CA ILE A 356 0.70 -35.81 -3.71
C ILE A 356 -0.82 -36.08 -3.56
N GLY A 357 -1.38 -36.10 -2.34
CA GLY A 357 -2.76 -36.59 -2.12
C GLY A 357 -3.89 -35.77 -2.77
N TYR A 358 -3.77 -34.45 -2.89
CA TYR A 358 -4.83 -33.61 -3.49
C TYR A 358 -4.80 -33.62 -5.03
N THR A 359 -3.61 -33.58 -5.62
CA THR A 359 -3.44 -33.66 -7.07
C THR A 359 -3.78 -35.05 -7.61
N GLU A 360 -3.52 -36.12 -6.84
CA GLU A 360 -3.98 -37.47 -7.19
C GLU A 360 -5.50 -37.61 -7.23
N ASN A 361 -6.24 -36.96 -6.32
CA ASN A 361 -7.71 -37.05 -6.30
C ASN A 361 -8.34 -36.29 -7.49
N ILE A 362 -7.84 -35.09 -7.80
CA ILE A 362 -8.26 -34.33 -8.99
C ILE A 362 -7.91 -35.10 -10.27
N ALA A 363 -6.73 -35.74 -10.31
CA ALA A 363 -6.28 -36.54 -11.45
C ALA A 363 -7.05 -37.87 -11.61
N ARG A 364 -7.59 -38.45 -10.52
CA ARG A 364 -8.47 -39.63 -10.58
C ARG A 364 -9.84 -39.30 -11.15
N ASP A 365 -10.39 -38.13 -10.82
CA ASP A 365 -11.69 -37.68 -11.33
C ASP A 365 -11.61 -37.24 -12.81
N TYR A 366 -10.42 -36.85 -13.30
CA TYR A 366 -10.21 -36.38 -14.69
C TYR A 366 -8.87 -36.90 -15.28
N PRO A 367 -8.79 -38.18 -15.69
CA PRO A 367 -7.57 -38.74 -16.28
C PRO A 367 -7.25 -38.07 -17.63
N GLY A 368 -6.03 -37.52 -17.75
CA GLY A 368 -5.50 -36.91 -18.98
C GLY A 368 -5.35 -35.38 -18.97
N TYR A 369 -5.74 -34.70 -17.88
CA TYR A 369 -5.61 -33.25 -17.75
C TYR A 369 -4.29 -32.84 -17.09
N THR A 370 -3.58 -31.87 -17.67
CA THR A 370 -2.54 -31.11 -16.98
C THR A 370 -3.18 -30.27 -15.88
N VAL A 371 -2.77 -30.49 -14.63
CA VAL A 371 -3.19 -29.64 -13.52
C VAL A 371 -2.25 -28.45 -13.48
N ASP A 372 -2.80 -27.29 -13.79
CA ASP A 372 -2.11 -26.01 -13.81
C ASP A 372 -2.48 -25.23 -12.54
N TRP A 373 -1.53 -24.52 -11.92
CA TRP A 373 -1.81 -23.66 -10.77
C TRP A 373 -0.83 -22.49 -10.68
N LEU A 374 -1.21 -21.47 -9.90
CA LEU A 374 -0.34 -20.37 -9.50
C LEU A 374 0.21 -20.63 -8.10
N GLN A 375 1.52 -20.50 -7.94
CA GLN A 375 2.12 -20.54 -6.61
C GLN A 375 2.06 -19.13 -6.00
N ILE A 376 1.44 -18.97 -4.85
CA ILE A 376 1.31 -17.65 -4.17
C ILE A 376 2.20 -17.51 -2.93
N ARG A 377 2.98 -18.55 -2.60
CA ARG A 377 3.92 -18.58 -1.47
C ARG A 377 4.95 -19.70 -1.65
N PRO A 378 6.19 -19.58 -1.11
CA PRO A 378 7.15 -20.68 -1.12
C PRO A 378 6.61 -21.90 -0.37
N HIS A 379 7.04 -23.11 -0.78
CA HIS A 379 6.82 -24.32 0.01
C HIS A 379 7.65 -24.26 1.30
N GLY A 380 6.98 -24.30 2.45
CA GLY A 380 7.66 -24.47 3.73
C GLY A 380 8.09 -25.92 3.94
N PRO A 381 9.13 -26.19 4.76
CA PRO A 381 9.48 -27.54 5.13
C PRO A 381 8.29 -28.17 5.90
N GLY A 382 7.55 -29.07 5.24
CA GLY A 382 6.33 -29.71 5.75
C GLY A 382 5.01 -28.95 5.50
N GLY A 383 5.01 -27.83 4.75
CA GLY A 383 3.83 -27.00 4.51
C GLY A 383 3.04 -27.41 3.26
N GLY A 384 1.70 -27.45 3.38
CA GLY A 384 0.78 -27.75 2.29
C GLY A 384 0.93 -26.83 1.07
N MET A 385 0.37 -27.25 -0.07
CA MET A 385 0.44 -26.53 -1.34
C MET A 385 -0.28 -25.17 -1.22
N ASN A 386 0.46 -24.06 -1.31
CA ASN A 386 -0.10 -22.71 -1.38
C ASN A 386 -0.30 -22.30 -2.84
N CYS A 387 -1.26 -22.97 -3.48
CA CYS A 387 -1.52 -22.87 -4.91
C CYS A 387 -2.96 -22.39 -5.17
N ILE A 388 -3.14 -21.48 -6.13
CA ILE A 388 -4.47 -21.11 -6.66
C ILE A 388 -4.69 -21.89 -7.94
N TYR A 389 -5.79 -22.62 -8.01
CA TYR A 389 -6.16 -23.39 -9.20
C TYR A 389 -7.14 -22.58 -10.09
N PRO A 390 -6.85 -22.46 -11.40
CA PRO A 390 -7.67 -21.73 -12.35
C PRO A 390 -9.05 -22.36 -12.56
N SER A 391 -9.14 -23.69 -12.51
CA SER A 391 -10.39 -24.45 -12.65
C SER A 391 -10.24 -25.88 -12.08
N PRO A 392 -11.27 -26.46 -11.41
CA PRO A 392 -12.61 -25.92 -11.14
C PRO A 392 -12.82 -25.28 -9.75
N SER A 393 -11.83 -25.23 -8.87
CA SER A 393 -12.11 -25.15 -7.41
C SER A 393 -12.11 -23.74 -6.81
N ASP A 394 -11.16 -22.87 -7.15
CA ASP A 394 -10.90 -21.71 -6.28
C ASP A 394 -11.59 -20.42 -6.75
N ILE A 395 -11.44 -20.00 -8.02
CA ILE A 395 -12.00 -18.73 -8.50
C ILE A 395 -13.44 -18.87 -9.00
N LEU A 396 -13.79 -20.03 -9.57
CA LEU A 396 -15.07 -20.25 -10.24
C LEU A 396 -16.29 -19.91 -9.36
N PRO A 397 -16.33 -20.22 -8.05
CA PRO A 397 -17.44 -19.84 -7.18
C PRO A 397 -17.71 -18.32 -7.12
N PHE A 398 -16.70 -17.49 -7.35
CA PHE A 398 -16.78 -16.03 -7.26
C PHE A 398 -17.28 -15.37 -8.54
N THR A 399 -17.38 -16.11 -9.65
CA THR A 399 -18.06 -15.67 -10.89
C THR A 399 -19.58 -15.53 -10.72
N ARG A 400 -20.13 -15.77 -9.52
CA ARG A 400 -21.51 -15.39 -9.17
C ARG A 400 -21.70 -13.89 -8.96
N ARG A 401 -20.61 -13.13 -8.92
CA ARG A 401 -20.58 -11.66 -8.85
C ARG A 401 -19.84 -11.12 -10.08
N PRO A 402 -20.11 -9.88 -10.52
CA PRO A 402 -19.34 -9.25 -11.59
C PRO A 402 -17.86 -9.21 -11.24
N LEU A 403 -17.05 -9.91 -12.03
CA LEU A 403 -15.64 -10.16 -11.76
C LEU A 403 -14.79 -9.69 -12.93
N PHE A 404 -13.74 -8.94 -12.61
CA PHE A 404 -12.65 -8.63 -13.52
C PHE A 404 -11.37 -9.30 -12.99
N LEU A 405 -10.85 -10.28 -13.72
CA LEU A 405 -9.65 -11.03 -13.36
C LEU A 405 -8.47 -10.63 -14.26
N ILE A 406 -7.35 -10.28 -13.64
CA ILE A 406 -6.07 -10.03 -14.30
C ILE A 406 -5.07 -11.05 -13.78
N VAL A 407 -4.52 -11.88 -14.66
CA VAL A 407 -3.52 -12.89 -14.32
C VAL A 407 -2.21 -12.61 -15.04
N ASP A 408 -1.22 -12.22 -14.28
CA ASP A 408 0.15 -12.00 -14.67
C ASP A 408 1.01 -13.21 -14.26
N SER A 409 1.14 -14.15 -15.18
CA SER A 409 1.83 -15.43 -14.97
C SER A 409 2.28 -16.05 -16.30
N ASP A 410 3.36 -16.80 -16.26
CA ASP A 410 3.78 -17.71 -17.34
C ASP A 410 2.75 -18.83 -17.61
N ASN A 411 1.89 -19.16 -16.64
CA ASN A 411 0.79 -20.11 -16.79
C ASN A 411 -0.60 -19.45 -16.81
N SER A 412 -0.69 -18.16 -17.16
CA SER A 412 -1.97 -17.42 -17.22
C SER A 412 -3.00 -18.08 -18.12
N LYS A 413 -2.57 -18.76 -19.20
CA LYS A 413 -3.43 -19.46 -20.17
C LYS A 413 -4.39 -20.47 -19.54
N ALA A 414 -4.04 -21.06 -18.40
CA ALA A 414 -4.87 -22.04 -17.71
C ALA A 414 -6.20 -21.42 -17.21
N PHE A 415 -6.22 -20.11 -16.94
CA PHE A 415 -7.43 -19.39 -16.52
C PHE A 415 -8.44 -19.17 -17.65
N LYS A 416 -8.10 -19.50 -18.91
CA LYS A 416 -9.10 -19.53 -20.01
C LYS A 416 -10.23 -20.50 -19.74
N ALA A 417 -9.99 -21.55 -18.94
CA ALA A 417 -10.99 -22.54 -18.56
C ALA A 417 -12.17 -21.95 -17.76
N ILE A 418 -12.07 -20.73 -17.23
CA ILE A 418 -13.18 -20.02 -16.57
C ILE A 418 -14.21 -19.56 -17.61
N SER A 419 -13.77 -19.18 -18.81
CA SER A 419 -14.64 -18.68 -19.88
C SER A 419 -15.60 -19.79 -20.34
N GLY A 420 -16.90 -19.56 -20.20
CA GLY A 420 -17.96 -20.52 -20.50
C GLY A 420 -18.29 -21.47 -19.34
N ALA A 421 -17.54 -21.44 -18.23
CA ALA A 421 -17.78 -22.25 -17.03
C ALA A 421 -18.38 -21.45 -15.86
N GLU A 422 -18.61 -20.15 -16.04
CA GLU A 422 -19.05 -19.21 -15.01
C GLU A 422 -20.36 -19.65 -14.34
N LYS A 423 -20.52 -19.30 -13.06
CA LYS A 423 -21.63 -19.76 -12.21
C LYS A 423 -22.70 -18.70 -11.97
N GLY A 424 -22.69 -17.59 -12.69
CA GLY A 424 -23.75 -16.59 -12.64
C GLY A 424 -23.56 -15.41 -13.58
N GLU A 425 -22.45 -14.70 -13.44
CA GLU A 425 -22.12 -13.51 -14.21
C GLU A 425 -20.93 -13.80 -15.14
N PRO A 426 -20.89 -13.22 -16.35
CA PRO A 426 -19.72 -13.31 -17.20
C PRO A 426 -18.52 -12.60 -16.54
N ALA A 427 -17.34 -13.20 -16.63
CA ALA A 427 -16.11 -12.62 -16.10
C ALA A 427 -15.30 -11.95 -17.22
N ALA A 428 -14.79 -10.75 -16.97
CA ALA A 428 -13.76 -10.15 -17.83
C ALA A 428 -12.40 -10.71 -17.39
N ILE A 429 -11.60 -11.22 -18.33
CA ILE A 429 -10.32 -11.86 -18.00
C ILE A 429 -9.22 -11.30 -18.90
N LEU A 430 -8.16 -10.76 -18.30
CA LEU A 430 -6.92 -10.39 -18.97
C LEU A 430 -5.79 -11.33 -18.52
N LEU A 431 -5.12 -11.94 -19.48
CA LEU A 431 -4.07 -12.92 -19.26
C LEU A 431 -2.77 -12.41 -19.88
N SER A 432 -1.68 -12.44 -19.11
CA SER A 432 -0.35 -12.10 -19.61
C SER A 432 0.08 -13.00 -20.77
N PRO A 433 0.91 -12.49 -21.70
CA PRO A 433 1.44 -13.31 -22.78
C PRO A 433 2.36 -14.41 -22.23
N VAL A 434 2.33 -15.59 -22.88
CA VAL A 434 3.18 -16.74 -22.53
C VAL A 434 4.65 -16.50 -22.91
N THR A 435 4.89 -15.69 -23.94
CA THR A 435 6.23 -15.32 -24.41
C THR A 435 6.38 -13.80 -24.35
N SER A 436 7.39 -13.33 -23.62
CA SER A 436 7.78 -11.92 -23.63
C SER A 436 8.73 -11.64 -24.80
N PRO A 437 8.67 -10.46 -25.43
CA PRO A 437 9.64 -10.07 -26.44
C PRO A 437 11.06 -10.11 -25.85
N THR A 438 12.04 -10.59 -26.63
CA THR A 438 13.46 -10.53 -26.29
C THR A 438 13.94 -9.09 -26.36
N VAL A 439 13.71 -8.36 -25.27
CA VAL A 439 14.30 -7.05 -25.04
C VAL A 439 15.63 -7.27 -24.33
N GLU A 440 16.63 -6.40 -24.54
CA GLU A 440 17.88 -6.44 -23.80
C GLU A 440 17.60 -6.61 -22.29
N SER A 441 18.32 -7.53 -21.65
CA SER A 441 18.09 -7.99 -20.29
C SER A 441 18.09 -6.89 -19.22
N SER A 442 18.60 -5.71 -19.54
CA SER A 442 18.59 -4.50 -18.72
C SER A 442 17.20 -3.88 -18.55
N LEU A 443 16.28 -4.05 -19.52
CA LEU A 443 14.91 -3.49 -19.48
C LEU A 443 13.89 -4.47 -18.87
N GLN A 444 14.23 -5.76 -18.81
CA GLN A 444 13.36 -6.82 -18.25
C GLN A 444 13.48 -6.98 -16.72
N SER A 445 14.39 -6.27 -16.04
CA SER A 445 14.79 -6.64 -14.67
C SER A 445 13.94 -6.04 -13.54
N ASN A 446 12.98 -5.16 -13.84
CA ASN A 446 12.43 -4.23 -12.85
C ASN A 446 10.92 -4.38 -12.59
N GLY A 447 10.22 -5.34 -13.20
CA GLY A 447 8.78 -5.61 -13.03
C GLY A 447 8.16 -6.34 -14.22
N SER A 448 6.88 -6.70 -14.14
CA SER A 448 6.18 -7.35 -15.26
C SER A 448 5.90 -6.37 -16.40
N LEU A 449 6.28 -6.75 -17.62
CA LEU A 449 5.95 -5.99 -18.84
C LEU A 449 4.44 -5.89 -19.04
N PHE A 450 3.70 -6.95 -18.72
CA PHE A 450 2.24 -6.95 -18.84
C PHE A 450 1.61 -5.93 -17.91
N SER A 451 1.99 -5.93 -16.63
CA SER A 451 1.53 -4.98 -15.63
C SER A 451 1.96 -3.54 -15.94
N SER A 452 3.13 -3.37 -16.54
CA SER A 452 3.59 -2.08 -17.06
C SER A 452 2.70 -1.56 -18.19
N PHE A 453 2.35 -2.40 -19.18
CA PHE A 453 1.44 -2.01 -20.27
C PHE A 453 0.03 -1.68 -19.78
N LEU A 454 -0.47 -2.38 -18.75
CA LEU A 454 -1.78 -2.09 -18.16
C LEU A 454 -1.83 -0.73 -17.45
N THR A 455 -0.71 -0.30 -16.88
CA THR A 455 -0.65 0.90 -16.03
C THR A 455 -0.11 2.12 -16.76
N THR A 456 0.80 1.92 -17.72
CA THR A 456 1.48 2.99 -18.49
C THR A 456 1.77 2.54 -19.93
N PRO A 457 0.74 2.34 -20.78
CA PRO A 457 0.93 1.74 -22.11
C PRO A 457 1.90 2.52 -23.00
N LEU A 458 1.79 3.87 -23.01
CA LEU A 458 2.66 4.72 -23.83
C LEU A 458 4.13 4.67 -23.36
N GLN A 459 4.38 4.79 -22.06
CA GLN A 459 5.72 4.70 -21.48
C GLN A 459 6.34 3.34 -21.74
N THR A 460 5.55 2.27 -21.53
CA THR A 460 6.01 0.90 -21.73
C THR A 460 6.36 0.65 -23.19
N PHE A 461 5.57 1.19 -24.12
CA PHE A 461 5.89 1.15 -25.54
C PHE A 461 7.17 1.92 -25.87
N ALA A 462 7.34 3.14 -25.36
CA ALA A 462 8.54 3.93 -25.55
C ALA A 462 9.80 3.20 -25.06
N LEU A 463 9.75 2.62 -23.84
CA LEU A 463 10.82 1.82 -23.28
C LEU A 463 11.13 0.58 -24.13
N LEU A 464 10.11 -0.11 -24.65
CA LEU A 464 10.28 -1.28 -25.52
C LEU A 464 11.02 -0.94 -26.83
N VAL A 465 10.78 0.26 -27.36
CA VAL A 465 11.38 0.73 -28.62
C VAL A 465 12.74 1.44 -28.38
N GLY A 466 13.18 1.57 -27.11
CA GLY A 466 14.47 2.14 -26.75
C GLY A 466 14.45 3.66 -26.50
N PHE A 467 13.27 4.28 -26.38
CA PHE A 467 13.15 5.65 -25.90
C PHE A 467 13.19 5.66 -24.37
N THR A 468 14.31 6.12 -23.81
CA THR A 468 14.43 6.42 -22.38
C THR A 468 14.11 7.90 -22.13
N GLY A 469 13.47 8.21 -21.00
CA GLY A 469 12.99 9.57 -20.69
C GLY A 469 14.05 10.68 -20.67
N SER A 470 15.35 10.34 -20.69
CA SER A 470 16.45 11.30 -20.90
C SER A 470 16.50 11.91 -22.32
N ASN A 471 15.82 11.30 -23.29
CA ASN A 471 15.73 11.80 -24.67
C ASN A 471 14.47 12.66 -24.92
N ALA A 472 13.62 12.86 -23.90
CA ALA A 472 12.32 13.52 -24.04
C ALA A 472 12.34 15.04 -23.75
N GLU A 473 13.51 15.66 -23.53
CA GLU A 473 13.62 17.14 -23.45
C GLU A 473 13.53 17.85 -24.82
N TYR A 474 13.38 17.11 -25.91
CA TYR A 474 13.25 17.67 -27.26
C TYR A 474 12.14 16.98 -28.07
N VAL A 475 10.88 17.15 -27.68
CA VAL A 475 9.74 17.17 -28.61
C VAL A 475 8.72 18.22 -28.17
#